data_AF-A0A847JQB8-F1
#
_entry.id   AF-A0A847JQB8-F1
#
_cell.length_a   1.000
_cell.length_b   1.000
_cell.length_c   1.000
_cell.angle_alpha   90.00
_cell.angle_beta   90.00
_cell.angle_gamma   90.00
#
_symmetry.space_group_name_H-M   'P 1'
#
loop_
_entity.id
_entity.type
_entity.pdbx_description
1 polymer ?
#
loop_
_entity_poly.entity_id
_entity_poly.type
_entity_poly.pdbx_seq_one_letter_code
_entity_poly.pdbx_strand_id
1 'polypeptide(L)' 'GRLYVPYDENGHPIEERVGRHVTAIAEIINSWNWEHPETPLEFDNIPSYEDLLSKGLGEYLLPVQ' A
#
# COMPACT_ATOMS: atom_id res chain seq x y z
N GLY A 1 1.98 -9.71 5.57
CA GLY A 1 2.91 -10.06 4.47
C GLY A 1 2.77 -11.53 4.12
N ARG A 2 2.98 -11.93 2.86
CA ARG A 2 2.98 -13.36 2.50
C ARG A 2 4.29 -14.00 2.98
N LEU A 3 4.20 -15.18 3.56
CA LEU A 3 5.37 -15.98 3.98
C LEU A 3 6.16 -16.52 2.77
N TYR A 4 5.51 -16.61 1.61
CA TYR A 4 6.11 -17.06 0.36
C TYR A 4 5.68 -16.15 -0.79
N VAL A 5 6.64 -15.76 -1.63
CA VAL A 5 6.42 -15.02 -2.87
C VAL A 5 7.14 -15.78 -3.98
N PRO A 6 6.44 -16.25 -5.03
CA PRO A 6 7.10 -16.88 -6.16
C PRO A 6 7.85 -15.81 -6.96
N TYR A 7 9.16 -15.95 -7.04
CA TYR A 7 10.00 -15.16 -7.95
C TYR A 7 10.27 -16.02 -9.17
N ASP A 8 9.89 -15.55 -10.36
CA ASP A 8 10.27 -16.16 -11.62
C ASP A 8 11.45 -15.39 -12.26
N GLU A 9 11.79 -15.73 -13.49
CA GLU A 9 12.86 -15.09 -14.26
C GLU A 9 12.63 -13.60 -14.54
N ASN A 10 11.39 -13.12 -14.43
CA ASN A 10 11.00 -11.71 -14.59
C ASN A 10 10.99 -10.95 -13.24
N GLY A 11 11.25 -11.64 -12.12
CA GLY A 11 11.24 -11.07 -10.79
C GLY A 11 9.84 -10.92 -10.20
N HIS A 12 9.69 -10.03 -9.22
CA HIS A 12 8.40 -9.70 -8.62
C HIS A 12 8.17 -8.19 -8.67
N PRO A 13 7.01 -7.70 -9.13
CA PRO A 13 6.75 -6.27 -9.24
C PRO A 13 6.95 -5.55 -7.91
N ILE A 14 7.64 -4.41 -7.94
CA ILE A 14 7.86 -3.60 -6.74
C ILE A 14 6.56 -2.95 -6.28
N GLU A 15 5.67 -2.65 -7.23
CA GLU A 15 4.30 -2.17 -7.05
C GLU A 15 3.51 -3.11 -6.14
N GLU A 16 3.60 -4.43 -6.34
CA GLU A 16 2.94 -5.40 -5.47
C GLU A 16 3.46 -5.34 -4.03
N ARG A 17 4.78 -5.15 -3.86
CA ARG A 17 5.38 -5.05 -2.53
C ARG A 17 4.92 -3.77 -1.83
N VAL A 18 5.05 -2.62 -2.50
CA VAL A 18 4.62 -1.33 -1.96
C VAL A 18 3.12 -1.34 -1.66
N GLY A 19 2.31 -1.83 -2.58
CA GLY A 19 0.87 -1.97 -2.41
C GLY A 19 0.51 -2.77 -1.17
N ARG A 20 1.12 -3.95 -0.95
CA ARG A 20 0.87 -4.76 0.25
C ARG A 20 1.21 -4.03 1.55
N HIS A 21 2.27 -3.21 1.56
CA HIS A 21 2.63 -2.42 2.74
C HIS A 21 1.64 -1.28 2.99
N VAL A 22 1.26 -0.55 1.95
CA VAL A 22 0.27 0.53 2.05
C VAL A 22 -1.08 -0.02 2.52
N THR A 23 -1.56 -1.11 1.92
CA THR A 23 -2.80 -1.77 2.36
C THR A 23 -2.71 -2.25 3.80
N ALA A 24 -1.59 -2.86 4.23
CA ALA A 24 -1.45 -3.30 5.61
C ALA A 24 -1.53 -2.14 6.62
N ILE A 25 -0.94 -0.99 6.30
CA ILE A 25 -1.05 0.22 7.15
C ILE A 25 -2.49 0.73 7.18
N ALA A 26 -3.17 0.78 6.03
CA ALA A 26 -4.57 1.18 5.96
C ALA A 26 -5.47 0.27 6.82
N GLU A 27 -5.25 -1.05 6.80
CA GLU A 27 -6.01 -1.99 7.64
C GLU A 27 -5.72 -1.82 9.14
N ILE A 28 -4.49 -1.47 9.52
CA ILE A 28 -4.15 -1.13 10.92
C ILE A 28 -4.92 0.12 11.35
N ILE A 29 -4.96 1.15 10.50
CA ILE A 29 -5.71 2.39 10.77
C ILE A 29 -7.21 2.11 10.87
N ASN A 30 -7.76 1.31 9.96
CA ASN A 30 -9.18 0.90 9.99
C ASN A 30 -9.52 0.16 11.29
N SER A 31 -8.65 -0.76 11.70
CA SER A 31 -8.81 -1.50 12.96
C SER A 31 -8.76 -0.57 14.18
N TRP A 32 -7.82 0.38 14.19
CA TRP A 32 -7.73 1.41 15.23
C TRP A 32 -9.02 2.24 15.30
N ASN A 33 -9.50 2.75 14.16
CA ASN A 33 -10.72 3.58 14.10
C ASN A 33 -11.97 2.80 14.53
N TRP A 34 -11.99 1.49 14.30
CA TRP A 34 -13.05 0.61 14.78
C TRP A 34 -13.04 0.48 16.30
N GLU A 35 -11.86 0.35 16.91
CA GLU A 35 -11.70 0.22 18.36
C GLU A 35 -11.81 1.56 19.11
N HIS A 36 -11.47 2.67 18.45
CA HIS A 36 -11.38 4.02 19.02
C HIS A 36 -12.21 5.05 18.22
N PRO A 37 -13.55 4.88 18.12
CA PRO A 37 -14.40 5.75 17.32
C PRO A 37 -14.43 7.22 17.80
N GLU A 38 -14.04 7.49 19.04
CA GLU A 38 -13.93 8.84 19.62
C GLU A 38 -12.70 9.62 19.15
N THR A 39 -11.66 8.93 18.68
CA THR A 39 -10.40 9.52 18.22
C THR A 39 -9.93 8.83 16.93
N PRO A 40 -10.66 9.02 15.82
CA PRO A 40 -10.29 8.41 14.56
C PRO A 40 -9.03 9.05 13.98
N LEU A 41 -8.24 8.24 13.28
CA LEU A 41 -7.15 8.66 12.42
C LEU A 41 -7.65 8.75 10.98
N GLU A 42 -7.55 9.93 10.37
CA GLU A 42 -8.00 10.20 9.01
C GLU A 42 -6.80 10.52 8.12
N PHE A 43 -6.75 9.88 6.95
CA PHE A 43 -5.70 10.07 5.95
C PHE A 43 -6.32 10.20 4.57
N ASP A 44 -5.89 11.23 3.85
CA ASP A 44 -6.32 11.47 2.47
C ASP A 44 -5.22 11.10 1.47
N ASN A 45 -5.62 10.89 0.21
CA ASN A 45 -4.74 10.62 -0.92
C ASN A 45 -3.86 9.36 -0.76
N ILE A 46 -4.31 8.38 0.02
CA ILE A 46 -3.67 7.06 0.06
C ILE A 46 -4.13 6.26 -1.17
N PRO A 47 -3.22 5.81 -2.04
CA PRO A 47 -3.59 5.00 -3.19
C PRO A 47 -4.02 3.59 -2.77
N SER A 48 -4.98 3.02 -3.50
CA SER A 48 -5.35 1.61 -3.35
C SER A 48 -4.27 0.67 -3.88
N TYR A 49 -4.39 -0.63 -3.54
CA TYR A 49 -3.52 -1.67 -4.11
C TYR A 49 -3.63 -1.69 -5.65
N GLU A 50 -4.85 -1.60 -6.16
CA GLU A 50 -5.17 -1.57 -7.59
C GLU A 50 -4.64 -0.31 -8.28
N ASP A 51 -4.69 0.84 -7.61
CA ASP A 51 -4.09 2.07 -8.12
C ASP A 51 -2.58 1.92 -8.32
N LEU A 52 -1.87 1.41 -7.32
CA LEU A 52 -0.41 1.24 -7.38
C LEU A 52 0.01 0.26 -8.49
N LEU A 53 -0.80 -0.78 -8.74
CA LEU A 53 -0.58 -1.75 -9.81
C LEU A 53 -0.85 -1.18 -11.21
N SER A 54 -1.88 -0.35 -11.35
CA SER A 54 -2.33 0.16 -12.66
C SER A 54 -1.62 1.43 -13.09
N LYS A 55 -1.34 2.32 -12.14
CA LYS A 55 -0.71 3.63 -12.38
C LYS A 55 0.82 3.58 -12.23
N GLY A 56 1.32 2.57 -11.52
CA GLY A 56 2.73 2.46 -11.17
C GLY A 56 3.15 3.44 -10.07
N LEU A 57 4.36 3.26 -9.54
CA LEU A 57 4.86 4.07 -8.43
C LEU A 57 5.22 5.50 -8.82
N GLY A 58 5.56 5.73 -10.09
CA GLY A 58 6.01 7.04 -10.58
C GLY A 58 4.99 8.16 -10.37
N GLU A 59 3.70 7.86 -10.47
CA GLU A 59 2.61 8.82 -10.23
C GLU A 59 2.56 9.35 -8.79
N TYR A 60 3.23 8.67 -7.86
CA TYR A 60 3.25 8.98 -6.43
C TYR A 60 4.61 9.46 -5.92
N LEU A 61 5.61 9.54 -6.80
CA LEU A 61 6.98 9.92 -6.43
C LEU A 61 7.36 11.25 -7.09
N LEU A 62 8.16 12.04 -6.37
CA LEU A 62 8.78 13.22 -6.96
C LEU A 62 9.77 12.81 -8.06
N PRO A 63 9.95 13.65 -9.09
CA PRO A 63 10.95 13.40 -10.12
C PRO A 63 12.35 13.28 -9.51
N VAL A 64 13.18 12.42 -10.12
CA VAL A 64 14.58 12.28 -9.72
C VAL A 64 15.29 13.61 -9.96
N GLN A 65 15.94 14.13 -8.92
CA GLN A 65 16.77 15.35 -8.99
C GLN A 65 18.10 15.12 -9.69
#